data_AF-A0A1I0AUS4-F1
#
_entry.id   AF-A0A1I0AUS4-F1
#
_cell.length_a   1.000
_cell.length_b   1.000
_cell.length_c   1.000
_cell.angle_alpha   90.00
_cell.angle_beta   90.00
_cell.angle_gamma   90.00
#
_symmetry.space_group_name_H-M   'P 1'
#
loop_
_entity.id
_entity.type
_entity.pdbx_description
1 polymer ?
#
loop_
_entity_poly.entity_id
_entity_poly.type
_entity_poly.pdbx_seq_one_letter_code
_entity_poly.pdbx_strand_id
1 'polypeptide(L)'
;MSSADLAQAIGRELPFLRRYARALTGSQTAGDNYAAATLEAILSDRSILDGEDDVRIALFRAFHAIWQSSGQPVEDSELSTREQRAQDHLRNLTPNSREALLLRTIEELRFDQIGRVMQIDQTEAEELVTIAMTEMSNAISGKAMVIEDETIIAMDLKGIVQAMGHSVTGIARTHSAAVELAGKQRPDLILADIQLADGSSGIDAVNELLADMGDIPVIFITAFPERLLTGDRPEPAFLISKPYSEEQVRSAVSQAMFFASTEGLEA
;
A
#
# COMPACT_ATOMS: atom_id res chain seq x y z
N MET A 1 10.15 -34.70 -5.16
CA MET A 1 8.69 -34.77 -4.89
C MET A 1 8.06 -35.75 -5.86
N SER A 2 7.06 -36.56 -5.47
CA SER A 2 6.36 -37.39 -6.47
C SER A 2 5.44 -36.54 -7.34
N SER A 3 5.01 -37.06 -8.49
CA SER A 3 4.08 -36.34 -9.38
C SER A 3 2.72 -36.08 -8.73
N ALA A 4 2.29 -36.94 -7.80
CA ALA A 4 1.04 -36.77 -7.07
C ALA A 4 1.18 -35.69 -5.98
N ASP A 5 2.31 -35.68 -5.28
CA ASP A 5 2.61 -34.66 -4.27
C ASP A 5 2.73 -33.26 -4.88
N LEU A 6 3.31 -33.15 -6.08
CA LEU A 6 3.39 -31.89 -6.83
C LEU A 6 2.03 -31.37 -7.26
N ALA A 7 1.18 -32.23 -7.83
CA ALA A 7 -0.17 -31.82 -8.22
C ALA A 7 -0.99 -31.37 -7.00
N GLN A 8 -0.84 -32.05 -5.87
CA GLN A 8 -1.51 -31.67 -4.61
C GLN A 8 -0.98 -30.33 -4.06
N ALA A 9 0.33 -30.11 -4.09
CA ALA A 9 0.94 -28.86 -3.64
C ALA A 9 0.50 -27.68 -4.52
N ILE A 10 0.57 -27.81 -5.85
CA ILE A 10 0.08 -26.80 -6.79
C ILE A 10 -1.42 -26.54 -6.58
N GLY A 11 -2.21 -27.58 -6.34
CA GLY A 11 -3.65 -27.45 -6.08
C GLY A 11 -3.98 -26.61 -4.84
N ARG A 12 -3.10 -26.59 -3.83
CA ARG A 12 -3.24 -25.72 -2.64
C ARG A 12 -2.93 -24.27 -2.95
N GLU A 13 -1.98 -24.01 -3.84
CA GLU A 13 -1.53 -22.65 -4.17
C GLU A 13 -2.34 -21.98 -5.29
N LEU A 14 -3.08 -22.76 -6.08
CA LEU A 14 -3.84 -22.27 -7.23
C LEU A 14 -4.89 -21.18 -6.91
N PRO A 15 -5.65 -21.25 -5.79
CA PRO A 15 -6.58 -20.17 -5.44
C PRO A 15 -5.89 -18.81 -5.26
N PHE A 16 -4.72 -18.80 -4.63
CA PHE A 16 -3.89 -17.60 -4.43
C PHE A 16 -3.35 -17.07 -5.76
N LEU A 17 -2.86 -17.96 -6.62
CA LEU A 17 -2.42 -17.57 -7.96
C LEU A 17 -3.54 -16.90 -8.76
N ARG A 18 -4.76 -17.45 -8.71
CA ARG A 18 -5.92 -16.86 -9.39
C ARG A 18 -6.28 -15.50 -8.80
N ARG A 19 -6.27 -15.35 -7.49
CA ARG A 19 -6.52 -14.05 -6.83
C ARG A 19 -5.52 -12.99 -7.32
N TYR A 20 -4.23 -13.30 -7.29
CA TYR A 20 -3.17 -12.44 -7.82
C TYR A 20 -3.36 -12.11 -9.31
N ALA A 21 -3.60 -13.13 -10.15
CA ALA A 21 -3.78 -12.95 -11.59
C ALA A 21 -4.97 -12.05 -11.94
N ARG A 22 -6.06 -12.15 -11.19
CA ARG A 22 -7.26 -11.31 -11.37
C ARG A 22 -6.99 -9.87 -10.96
N ALA A 23 -6.30 -9.65 -9.85
CA ALA A 23 -5.90 -8.32 -9.43
C ALA A 23 -4.95 -7.66 -10.44
N LEU A 24 -4.04 -8.44 -11.03
CA LEU A 24 -3.10 -7.94 -12.03
C LEU A 24 -3.77 -7.61 -13.38
N THR A 25 -4.72 -8.43 -13.81
CA THR A 25 -5.43 -8.27 -15.09
C THR A 25 -6.64 -7.35 -15.02
N GLY A 26 -7.18 -7.13 -13.82
CA GLY A 26 -8.47 -6.46 -13.62
C GLY A 26 -9.66 -7.26 -14.11
N SER A 27 -9.52 -8.54 -14.48
CA SER A 27 -10.61 -9.34 -15.06
C SER A 27 -10.55 -10.76 -14.55
N GLN A 28 -11.71 -11.28 -14.10
CA GLN A 28 -11.82 -12.67 -13.66
C GLN A 28 -11.41 -13.64 -14.78
N THR A 29 -11.97 -13.43 -15.97
CA THR A 29 -11.72 -14.30 -17.14
C THR A 29 -10.28 -14.24 -17.58
N ALA A 30 -9.70 -13.03 -17.70
CA ALA A 30 -8.30 -12.90 -18.11
C ALA A 30 -7.35 -13.52 -17.07
N GLY A 31 -7.55 -13.23 -15.79
CA GLY A 31 -6.74 -13.81 -14.71
C GLY A 31 -6.80 -15.33 -14.65
N ASP A 32 -8.00 -15.92 -14.78
CA ASP A 32 -8.18 -17.37 -14.79
C ASP A 32 -7.53 -18.04 -16.02
N ASN A 33 -7.54 -17.37 -17.18
CA ASN A 33 -6.86 -17.85 -18.39
C ASN A 33 -5.34 -17.87 -18.21
N TYR A 34 -4.74 -16.83 -17.62
CA TYR A 34 -3.31 -16.83 -17.32
C TYR A 34 -2.92 -17.92 -16.31
N ALA A 35 -3.75 -18.14 -15.28
CA ALA A 35 -3.53 -19.22 -14.33
C ALA A 35 -3.60 -20.61 -15.02
N ALA A 36 -4.54 -20.81 -15.94
CA ALA A 36 -4.64 -22.04 -16.72
C ALA A 36 -3.41 -22.24 -17.64
N ALA A 37 -3.01 -21.21 -18.38
CA ALA A 37 -1.81 -21.24 -19.23
C ALA A 37 -0.54 -21.57 -18.43
N THR A 38 -0.45 -21.08 -17.18
CA THR A 38 0.64 -21.43 -16.26
C THR A 38 0.67 -22.91 -15.93
N LEU A 39 -0.48 -23.50 -15.62
CA LEU A 39 -0.57 -24.94 -15.36
C LEU A 39 -0.25 -25.77 -16.61
N GLU A 40 -0.74 -25.36 -17.78
CA GLU A 40 -0.45 -26.02 -19.06
C GLU A 40 1.05 -26.00 -19.39
N ALA A 41 1.72 -24.87 -19.16
CA ALA A 41 3.17 -24.75 -19.32
C ALA A 41 3.93 -25.70 -18.38
N ILE A 42 3.56 -25.74 -17.09
CA ILE A 42 4.18 -26.64 -16.10
C ILE A 42 3.93 -28.13 -16.44
N LEU A 43 2.74 -28.46 -16.95
CA LEU A 43 2.43 -29.81 -17.39
C LEU A 43 3.25 -30.22 -18.62
N SER A 44 3.54 -29.27 -19.51
CA SER A 44 4.33 -29.46 -20.72
C SER A 44 5.82 -29.56 -20.44
N ASP A 45 6.34 -28.70 -19.55
CA ASP A 45 7.71 -28.69 -19.09
C ASP A 45 7.79 -28.45 -17.58
N ARG A 46 8.11 -29.53 -16.85
CA ARG A 46 8.21 -29.49 -15.39
C ARG A 46 9.47 -28.77 -14.90
N SER A 47 10.50 -28.63 -15.75
CA SER A 47 11.74 -27.99 -15.36
C SER A 47 11.58 -26.49 -15.07
N ILE A 48 10.45 -25.90 -15.48
CA ILE A 48 10.04 -24.52 -15.11
C ILE A 48 9.99 -24.33 -13.58
N LEU A 49 9.70 -25.40 -12.83
CA LEU A 49 9.65 -25.37 -11.37
C LEU A 49 11.01 -25.63 -10.71
N ASP A 50 12.04 -26.00 -11.46
CA ASP A 50 13.35 -26.32 -10.89
C ASP A 50 14.04 -25.08 -10.31
N GLY A 51 15.01 -25.31 -9.41
CA GLY A 51 15.77 -24.24 -8.76
C GLY A 51 14.97 -23.45 -7.70
N GLU A 52 13.81 -23.98 -7.27
CA GLU A 52 12.98 -23.38 -6.25
C GLU A 52 12.41 -24.45 -5.31
N ASP A 53 12.72 -24.32 -4.03
CA ASP A 53 12.27 -25.27 -3.01
C ASP A 53 10.82 -25.00 -2.56
N ASP A 54 10.35 -23.75 -2.73
CA ASP A 54 9.01 -23.32 -2.37
C ASP A 54 8.06 -23.38 -3.59
N VAL A 55 7.13 -24.34 -3.57
CA VAL A 55 6.15 -24.55 -4.65
C VAL A 55 5.33 -23.30 -4.95
N ARG A 56 5.03 -22.48 -3.93
CA ARG A 56 4.30 -21.22 -4.13
C ARG A 56 5.14 -20.26 -4.96
N ILE A 57 6.41 -20.07 -4.60
CA ILE A 57 7.33 -19.19 -5.33
C ILE A 57 7.58 -19.70 -6.75
N ALA A 58 7.75 -21.02 -6.92
CA ALA A 58 7.96 -21.63 -8.23
C ALA A 58 6.76 -21.41 -9.17
N LEU A 59 5.55 -21.58 -8.64
CA LEU A 59 4.29 -21.38 -9.38
C LEU A 59 4.10 -19.91 -9.79
N PHE A 60 4.33 -18.98 -8.87
CA PHE A 60 4.21 -17.54 -9.14
C PHE A 60 5.27 -17.04 -10.11
N ARG A 61 6.50 -17.58 -10.03
CA ARG A 61 7.57 -17.32 -11.01
C ARG A 61 7.20 -17.80 -12.41
N ALA A 62 6.65 -19.00 -12.52
CA ALA A 62 6.19 -19.55 -13.80
C ALA A 62 5.10 -18.65 -14.43
N PHE A 63 4.16 -18.20 -13.61
CA PHE A 63 3.14 -17.24 -14.03
C PHE A 63 3.77 -15.92 -14.50
N HIS A 64 4.71 -15.36 -13.73
CA HIS A 64 5.36 -14.09 -14.06
C HIS A 64 6.09 -14.15 -15.41
N ALA A 65 6.77 -15.27 -15.71
CA ALA A 65 7.42 -15.48 -17.00
C ALA A 65 6.42 -15.46 -18.17
N ILE A 66 5.26 -16.10 -18.01
CA ILE A 66 4.19 -16.13 -19.02
C ILE A 66 3.60 -14.73 -19.21
N TRP A 67 3.33 -14.03 -18.11
CA TRP A 67 2.82 -12.67 -18.10
C TRP A 67 3.73 -11.70 -18.88
N GLN A 68 5.03 -11.72 -18.59
CA GLN A 68 6.02 -10.89 -19.29
C GLN A 68 6.08 -11.21 -20.79
N SER A 69 5.96 -12.48 -21.16
CA SER A 69 6.04 -12.92 -22.57
C SER A 69 4.77 -12.62 -23.39
N SER A 70 3.60 -12.62 -22.74
CA SER A 70 2.31 -12.50 -23.43
C SER A 70 1.85 -11.04 -23.59
N GLY A 71 2.42 -10.11 -22.82
CA GLY A 71 2.02 -8.70 -22.80
C GLY A 71 0.69 -8.47 -22.05
N GLN A 72 0.41 -7.21 -21.71
CA GLN A 72 -0.82 -6.83 -21.00
C GLN A 72 -2.07 -7.20 -21.84
N PRO A 73 -3.11 -7.81 -21.25
CA PRO A 73 -4.32 -8.14 -21.98
C PRO A 73 -5.06 -6.88 -22.44
N VAL A 74 -5.50 -6.90 -23.69
CA VAL A 74 -6.44 -5.94 -24.29
C VAL A 74 -7.84 -6.27 -23.78
N GLU A 75 -8.58 -5.25 -23.33
CA GLU A 75 -9.88 -5.36 -22.67
C GLU A 75 -11.01 -5.89 -23.55
N ASP A 76 -11.93 -6.61 -22.90
CA ASP A 76 -13.38 -6.53 -23.13
C ASP A 76 -14.10 -7.08 -21.88
N SER A 77 -14.30 -6.25 -20.83
CA SER A 77 -15.30 -6.56 -19.79
C SER A 77 -15.80 -5.32 -19.05
N GLU A 78 -17.11 -5.27 -18.82
CA GLU A 78 -17.86 -4.26 -18.05
C GLU A 78 -17.47 -4.28 -16.55
N LEU A 79 -16.34 -3.67 -16.21
CA LEU A 79 -15.96 -3.45 -14.81
C LEU A 79 -16.81 -2.35 -14.17
N SER A 80 -17.04 -2.41 -12.85
CA SER A 80 -17.72 -1.33 -12.13
C SER A 80 -16.88 -0.05 -12.15
N THR A 81 -17.52 1.11 -11.94
CA THR A 81 -16.84 2.43 -12.01
C THR A 81 -15.72 2.62 -10.98
N ARG A 82 -15.72 1.84 -9.88
CA ARG A 82 -14.67 1.89 -8.84
C ARG A 82 -13.50 0.96 -9.18
N GLU A 83 -13.78 -0.24 -9.69
CA GLU A 83 -12.78 -1.21 -10.15
C GLU A 83 -12.02 -0.66 -11.37
N GLN A 84 -12.72 0.01 -12.30
CA GLN A 84 -12.08 0.68 -13.44
C GLN A 84 -11.06 1.73 -13.01
N ARG A 85 -11.40 2.58 -12.03
CA ARG A 85 -10.47 3.61 -11.54
C ARG A 85 -9.23 3.02 -10.87
N ALA A 86 -9.40 1.96 -10.08
CA ALA A 86 -8.27 1.26 -9.47
C ALA A 86 -7.39 0.61 -10.55
N GLN A 87 -8.00 0.02 -11.57
CA GLN A 87 -7.30 -0.64 -12.68
C GLN A 87 -6.56 0.36 -13.57
N ASP A 88 -7.18 1.48 -13.91
CA ASP A 88 -6.57 2.59 -14.64
C ASP A 88 -5.37 3.14 -13.87
N HIS A 89 -5.47 3.19 -12.54
CA HIS A 89 -4.38 3.67 -11.72
C HIS A 89 -3.18 2.69 -11.70
N LEU A 90 -3.44 1.39 -11.53
CA LEU A 90 -2.42 0.35 -11.60
C LEU A 90 -1.73 0.25 -12.97
N ARG A 91 -2.42 0.61 -14.05
CA ARG A 91 -1.86 0.62 -15.42
C ARG A 91 -0.84 1.73 -15.67
N ASN A 92 -0.98 2.84 -14.96
CA ASN A 92 -0.09 4.01 -15.13
C ASN A 92 1.18 3.92 -14.27
N LEU A 93 1.30 2.86 -13.45
CA LEU A 93 2.47 2.65 -12.63
C LEU A 93 3.71 2.33 -13.47
N THR A 94 4.88 2.60 -12.89
CA THR A 94 6.18 2.19 -13.43
C THR A 94 6.16 0.69 -13.81
N PRO A 95 6.79 0.29 -14.93
CA PRO A 95 6.82 -1.12 -15.33
C PRO A 95 7.31 -2.03 -14.20
N ASN A 96 6.70 -3.20 -14.04
CA ASN A 96 6.99 -4.19 -13.00
C ASN A 96 6.65 -3.77 -11.56
N SER A 97 6.40 -2.49 -11.30
CA SER A 97 6.15 -1.99 -9.94
C SER A 97 4.79 -2.45 -9.40
N ARG A 98 3.76 -2.51 -10.27
CA ARG A 98 2.44 -3.08 -9.90
C ARG A 98 2.53 -4.57 -9.57
N GLU A 99 3.34 -5.35 -10.29
CA GLU A 99 3.51 -6.78 -10.06
C GLU A 99 4.12 -6.99 -8.67
N ALA A 100 5.19 -6.25 -8.35
CA ALA A 100 5.84 -6.29 -7.05
C ALA A 100 4.89 -5.88 -5.93
N LEU A 101 4.12 -4.80 -6.14
CA LEU A 101 3.15 -4.32 -5.16
C LEU A 101 2.07 -5.36 -4.85
N LEU A 102 1.43 -5.93 -5.87
CA LEU A 102 0.35 -6.91 -5.67
C LEU A 102 0.88 -8.21 -5.04
N LEU A 103 2.11 -8.63 -5.36
CA LEU A 103 2.77 -9.74 -4.66
C LEU A 103 3.01 -9.44 -3.18
N ARG A 104 3.32 -8.18 -2.85
CA ARG A 104 3.50 -7.75 -1.46
C ARG A 104 2.18 -7.63 -0.70
N THR A 105 1.16 -7.04 -1.31
CA THR A 105 -0.03 -6.59 -0.56
C THR A 105 -1.15 -7.62 -0.58
N ILE A 106 -1.36 -8.32 -1.69
CA ILE A 106 -2.41 -9.35 -1.79
C ILE A 106 -1.87 -10.70 -1.33
N GLU A 107 -0.64 -11.01 -1.71
CA GLU A 107 -0.05 -12.33 -1.47
C GLU A 107 0.89 -12.38 -0.27
N GLU A 108 1.14 -11.23 0.35
CA GLU A 108 1.96 -11.08 1.57
C GLU A 108 3.38 -11.65 1.43
N LEU A 109 3.92 -11.67 0.21
CA LEU A 109 5.27 -12.17 -0.02
C LEU A 109 6.31 -11.19 0.51
N ARG A 110 7.37 -11.75 1.11
CA ARG A 110 8.53 -10.97 1.54
C ARG A 110 9.34 -10.49 0.33
N PHE A 111 10.16 -9.46 0.51
CA PHE A 111 10.98 -8.90 -0.58
C PHE A 111 11.93 -9.94 -1.21
N ASP A 112 12.50 -10.86 -0.40
CA ASP A 112 13.34 -11.95 -0.92
C ASP A 112 12.53 -12.92 -1.80
N GLN A 113 11.27 -13.17 -1.46
CA GLN A 113 10.36 -14.01 -2.24
C GLN A 113 9.90 -13.31 -3.52
N ILE A 114 9.59 -12.01 -3.45
CA ILE A 114 9.22 -11.19 -4.61
C ILE A 114 10.37 -11.17 -5.63
N GLY A 115 11.61 -10.94 -5.18
CA GLY A 115 12.79 -10.98 -6.05
C GLY A 115 12.93 -12.31 -6.77
N ARG A 116 12.72 -13.43 -6.07
CA ARG A 116 12.73 -14.77 -6.67
C ARG A 116 11.59 -15.01 -7.66
N VAL A 117 10.39 -14.49 -7.41
CA VAL A 117 9.26 -14.56 -8.36
C VAL A 117 9.57 -13.76 -9.62
N MET A 118 10.08 -12.55 -9.46
CA MET A 118 10.32 -11.59 -10.56
C MET A 118 11.70 -11.74 -11.21
N GLN A 119 12.54 -12.64 -10.70
CA GLN A 119 13.90 -12.89 -11.18
C GLN A 119 14.80 -11.64 -11.12
N ILE A 120 14.65 -10.87 -10.04
CA ILE A 120 15.44 -9.69 -9.69
C ILE A 120 16.04 -9.87 -8.29
N ASP A 121 16.97 -9.00 -7.90
CA ASP A 121 17.48 -9.04 -6.54
C ASP A 121 16.46 -8.49 -5.51
N GLN A 122 16.72 -8.78 -4.23
CA GLN A 122 15.81 -8.35 -3.16
C GLN A 122 15.71 -6.81 -3.05
N THR A 123 16.80 -6.10 -3.32
CA THR A 123 16.86 -4.64 -3.21
C THR A 123 16.02 -4.01 -4.32
N GLU A 124 16.14 -4.51 -5.56
CA GLU A 124 15.31 -4.08 -6.68
C GLU A 124 13.82 -4.37 -6.43
N ALA A 125 13.49 -5.52 -5.83
CA ALA A 125 12.11 -5.84 -5.45
C ALA A 125 11.55 -4.85 -4.40
N GLU A 126 12.35 -4.47 -3.41
CA GLU A 126 11.98 -3.46 -2.42
C GLU A 126 11.77 -2.09 -3.07
N GLU A 127 12.69 -1.67 -3.93
CA GLU A 127 12.59 -0.41 -4.68
C GLU A 127 11.31 -0.35 -5.53
N LEU A 128 10.99 -1.42 -6.26
CA LEU A 128 9.77 -1.49 -7.09
C LEU A 128 8.49 -1.37 -6.25
N VAL A 129 8.44 -2.02 -5.09
CA VAL A 129 7.29 -1.88 -4.17
C VAL A 129 7.19 -0.44 -3.67
N THR A 130 8.30 0.18 -3.27
CA THR A 130 8.33 1.57 -2.79
C THR A 130 7.89 2.54 -3.88
N ILE A 131 8.36 2.36 -5.12
CA ILE A 131 7.95 3.17 -6.28
C ILE A 131 6.44 3.03 -6.47
N ALA A 132 5.92 1.79 -6.52
CA ALA A 132 4.50 1.54 -6.73
C ALA A 132 3.63 2.15 -5.63
N MET A 133 4.01 1.99 -4.35
CA MET A 133 3.29 2.60 -3.23
C MET A 133 3.26 4.13 -3.32
N THR A 134 4.39 4.73 -3.73
CA THR A 134 4.51 6.19 -3.90
C THR A 134 3.70 6.70 -5.08
N GLU A 135 3.66 5.97 -6.19
CA GLU A 135 2.83 6.34 -7.35
C GLU A 135 1.34 6.12 -7.08
N MET A 136 0.98 5.07 -6.33
CA MET A 136 -0.41 4.81 -5.92
C MET A 136 -0.94 5.91 -5.01
N SER A 137 -0.19 6.30 -4.00
CA SER A 137 -0.61 7.38 -3.11
C SER A 137 -0.71 8.73 -3.79
N ASN A 138 0.22 9.07 -4.69
CA ASN A 138 0.24 10.35 -5.39
C ASN A 138 -0.98 10.56 -6.29
N ALA A 139 -1.70 9.50 -6.66
CA ALA A 139 -2.96 9.63 -7.41
C ALA A 139 -4.22 9.51 -6.56
N ILE A 140 -4.09 9.10 -5.30
CA ILE A 140 -5.19 9.17 -4.34
C ILE A 140 -5.21 10.59 -3.79
N SER A 141 -5.92 11.50 -4.46
CA SER A 141 -6.19 12.82 -3.89
C SER A 141 -7.13 12.69 -2.69
N GLY A 142 -6.73 13.23 -1.56
CA GLY A 142 -7.45 13.15 -0.28
C GLY A 142 -7.46 14.49 0.45
N LYS A 143 -8.12 14.53 1.60
CA LYS A 143 -8.20 15.68 2.49
C LYS A 143 -7.35 15.45 3.73
N ALA A 144 -6.21 16.10 3.82
CA ALA A 144 -5.36 16.03 5.01
C ALA A 144 -5.70 17.16 6.00
N MET A 145 -5.70 16.85 7.30
CA MET A 145 -5.67 17.85 8.36
C MET A 145 -4.30 17.86 9.01
N VAL A 146 -3.79 19.05 9.34
CA VAL A 146 -2.53 19.21 10.06
C VAL A 146 -2.84 19.77 11.46
N ILE A 147 -2.34 19.11 12.51
CA ILE A 147 -2.40 19.57 13.90
C ILE A 147 -0.97 19.93 14.31
N GLU A 148 -0.63 21.21 14.29
CA GLU A 148 0.71 21.74 14.51
C GLU A 148 0.62 23.21 14.92
N ASP A 149 1.27 23.58 16.03
CA ASP A 149 1.28 24.94 16.55
C ASP A 149 2.43 25.79 15.98
N GLU A 150 3.55 25.15 15.62
CA GLU A 150 4.69 25.84 15.00
C GLU A 150 4.35 26.23 13.56
N THR A 151 4.16 27.53 13.33
CA THR A 151 3.65 28.04 12.05
C THR A 151 4.53 27.67 10.86
N ILE A 152 5.85 27.62 11.03
CA ILE A 152 6.78 27.24 9.95
C ILE A 152 6.61 25.76 9.61
N ILE A 153 6.58 24.89 10.61
CA ILE A 153 6.41 23.44 10.44
C ILE A 153 5.05 23.13 9.82
N ALA A 154 3.98 23.78 10.29
CA ALA A 154 2.64 23.56 9.76
C ALA A 154 2.52 23.96 8.28
N MET A 155 3.19 25.05 7.89
CA MET A 155 3.21 25.51 6.50
C MET A 155 4.07 24.62 5.60
N ASP A 156 5.17 24.07 6.13
CA ASP A 156 6.01 23.10 5.44
C ASP A 156 5.24 21.80 5.17
N LEU A 157 4.64 21.19 6.20
CA LEU A 157 3.79 20.00 6.06
C LEU A 157 2.65 20.22 5.08
N LYS A 158 1.97 21.37 5.17
CA LYS A 158 0.94 21.75 4.21
C LYS A 158 1.49 21.80 2.78
N GLY A 159 2.65 22.41 2.58
CA GLY A 159 3.31 22.50 1.27
C GLY A 159 3.61 21.13 0.67
N ILE A 160 4.20 20.24 1.47
CA ILE A 160 4.53 18.86 1.06
C ILE A 160 3.27 18.10 0.67
N VAL A 161 2.25 18.11 1.53
CA VAL A 161 0.98 17.41 1.29
C VAL A 161 0.25 17.94 0.06
N GLN A 162 0.28 19.25 -0.18
CA GLN A 162 -0.30 19.86 -1.38
C GLN A 162 0.48 19.51 -2.65
N ALA A 163 1.82 19.44 -2.57
CA ALA A 163 2.66 19.04 -3.70
C ALA A 163 2.43 17.58 -4.11
N MET A 164 1.98 16.73 -3.18
CA MET A 164 1.54 15.35 -3.45
C MET A 164 0.15 15.25 -4.09
N GLY A 165 -0.58 16.37 -4.25
CA GLY A 165 -1.91 16.38 -4.86
C GLY A 165 -3.07 16.22 -3.86
N HIS A 166 -2.81 16.19 -2.56
CA HIS A 166 -3.85 16.22 -1.54
C HIS A 166 -4.30 17.65 -1.23
N SER A 167 -5.52 17.80 -0.78
CA SER A 167 -6.05 19.07 -0.26
C SER A 167 -5.86 19.13 1.25
N VAL A 168 -5.61 20.32 1.81
CA VAL A 168 -5.50 20.50 3.27
C VAL A 168 -6.77 21.17 3.79
N THR A 169 -7.49 20.48 4.69
CA THR A 169 -8.77 20.96 5.27
C THR A 169 -8.57 22.16 6.19
N GLY A 170 -7.43 22.17 6.89
CA GLY A 170 -7.05 23.23 7.81
C GLY A 170 -5.79 22.88 8.60
N ILE A 171 -5.26 23.89 9.30
CA ILE A 171 -4.19 23.75 10.28
C ILE A 171 -4.78 24.07 11.65
N ALA A 172 -4.84 23.08 12.52
CA ALA A 172 -5.22 23.22 13.92
C ALA A 172 -3.98 23.49 14.77
N ARG A 173 -4.04 24.46 15.68
CA ARG A 173 -2.94 24.79 16.61
C ARG A 173 -3.19 24.35 18.04
N THR A 174 -4.40 23.88 18.32
CA THR A 174 -4.88 23.46 19.63
C THR A 174 -5.79 22.26 19.46
N HIS A 175 -5.95 21.48 20.53
CA HIS A 175 -6.93 20.40 20.58
C HIS A 175 -8.34 20.82 20.11
N SER A 176 -8.87 21.89 20.70
CA SER A 176 -10.21 22.40 20.38
C SER A 176 -10.38 22.83 18.93
N ALA A 177 -9.34 23.44 18.35
CA ALA A 177 -9.35 23.82 16.94
C ALA A 177 -9.33 22.61 16.01
N ALA A 178 -8.65 21.52 16.38
CA ALA A 178 -8.61 20.28 15.61
C ALA A 178 -10.00 19.64 15.53
N VAL A 179 -10.68 19.52 16.66
CA VAL A 179 -12.05 18.99 16.75
C VAL A 179 -13.02 19.86 15.93
N GLU A 180 -12.94 21.19 16.07
CA GLU A 180 -13.79 22.11 15.30
C GLU A 180 -13.55 22.01 13.78
N LEU A 181 -12.28 21.96 13.35
CA LEU A 181 -11.94 21.88 11.93
C LEU A 181 -12.39 20.56 11.30
N ALA A 182 -12.14 19.43 11.97
CA ALA A 182 -12.56 18.13 11.49
C ALA A 182 -14.09 18.02 11.41
N GLY A 183 -14.81 18.63 12.36
CA GLY A 183 -16.27 18.70 12.33
C GLY A 183 -16.84 19.50 11.16
N LYS A 184 -16.11 20.53 10.67
CA LYS A 184 -16.48 21.28 9.46
C LYS A 184 -16.19 20.51 8.18
N GLN A 185 -15.04 19.83 8.14
CA GLN A 185 -14.63 19.06 6.98
C GLN A 185 -13.83 17.83 7.44
N ARG A 186 -14.47 16.66 7.32
CA ARG A 186 -13.85 15.38 7.67
C ARG A 186 -12.56 15.16 6.85
N PRO A 187 -11.41 14.95 7.50
CA PRO A 187 -10.17 14.57 6.83
C PRO A 187 -10.14 13.07 6.49
N ASP A 188 -9.40 12.73 5.45
CA ASP A 188 -9.03 11.38 5.06
C ASP A 188 -7.66 10.98 5.65
N LEU A 189 -6.88 11.94 6.17
CA LEU A 189 -5.57 11.76 6.80
C LEU A 189 -5.32 12.84 7.85
N ILE A 190 -4.70 12.50 8.98
CA ILE A 190 -4.27 13.46 9.99
C ILE A 190 -2.74 13.41 10.15
N LEU A 191 -2.09 14.57 10.06
CA LEU A 191 -0.69 14.76 10.46
C LEU A 191 -0.71 15.54 11.78
N ALA A 192 -0.21 14.97 12.87
CA ALA A 192 -0.33 15.58 14.20
C ALA A 192 1.01 15.66 14.95
N ASP A 193 1.34 16.83 15.49
CA ASP A 193 2.29 16.90 16.58
C ASP A 193 1.67 16.27 17.84
N ILE A 194 2.51 15.61 18.61
CA ILE A 194 2.17 15.09 19.93
C ILE A 194 1.98 16.21 20.94
N GLN A 195 2.83 17.23 20.93
CA GLN A 195 2.87 18.24 21.97
C GLN A 195 2.64 19.64 21.40
N LEU A 196 1.53 20.26 21.80
CA LEU A 196 1.15 21.60 21.36
C LEU A 196 1.58 22.65 22.40
N ALA A 197 1.92 23.88 21.97
CA ALA A 197 2.40 24.94 22.88
C ALA A 197 1.41 25.40 23.96
N ASP A 198 0.11 25.14 23.81
CA ASP A 198 -0.88 25.42 24.85
C ASP A 198 -0.88 24.39 26.00
N GLY A 199 0.01 23.40 25.92
CA GLY A 199 0.11 22.29 26.87
C GLY A 199 -0.90 21.18 26.62
N SER A 200 -1.74 21.29 25.58
CA SER A 200 -2.62 20.22 25.15
C SER A 200 -1.84 19.15 24.35
N SER A 201 -2.42 17.95 24.34
CA SER A 201 -1.85 16.78 23.68
C SER A 201 -2.53 16.59 22.32
N GLY A 202 -1.74 16.59 21.24
CA GLY A 202 -2.27 16.25 19.93
C GLY A 202 -2.69 14.78 19.82
N ILE A 203 -2.16 13.90 20.68
CA ILE A 203 -2.64 12.52 20.82
C ILE A 203 -4.08 12.52 21.34
N ASP A 204 -4.40 13.37 22.31
CA ASP A 204 -5.76 13.44 22.88
C ASP A 204 -6.74 13.96 21.82
N ALA A 205 -6.30 14.95 21.04
CA ALA A 205 -7.09 15.47 19.92
C ALA A 205 -7.37 14.39 18.87
N VAL A 206 -6.34 13.62 18.49
CA VAL A 206 -6.48 12.49 17.57
C VAL A 206 -7.43 11.43 18.14
N ASN A 207 -7.28 11.05 19.41
CA ASN A 207 -8.12 10.03 20.03
C ASN A 207 -9.59 10.43 20.07
N GLU A 208 -9.90 11.69 20.38
CA GLU A 208 -11.26 12.22 20.33
C GLU A 208 -11.83 12.18 18.90
N LEU A 209 -11.03 12.60 17.92
CA LEU A 209 -11.42 12.55 16.51
C LEU A 209 -11.69 11.14 16.01
N LEU A 210 -10.86 10.16 16.37
CA LEU A 210 -11.03 8.76 15.98
C LEU A 210 -12.25 8.13 16.65
N ALA A 211 -12.54 8.50 17.90
CA ALA A 211 -13.75 8.05 18.60
C ALA A 211 -15.03 8.54 17.90
N ASP A 212 -15.02 9.77 17.38
CA ASP A 212 -16.17 10.38 16.72
C ASP A 212 -16.30 10.01 15.23
N MET A 213 -15.18 9.87 14.52
CA MET A 213 -15.14 9.77 13.05
C MET A 213 -14.74 8.39 12.52
N GLY A 214 -14.39 7.45 13.39
CA GLY A 214 -13.91 6.11 13.04
C GLY A 214 -12.46 6.10 12.57
N ASP A 215 -12.07 5.04 11.86
CA ASP A 215 -10.69 4.86 11.43
C ASP A 215 -10.31 5.87 10.34
N ILE A 216 -9.43 6.80 10.72
CA ILE A 216 -8.75 7.74 9.85
C ILE A 216 -7.25 7.48 10.05
N PRO A 217 -6.45 7.32 8.99
CA PRO A 217 -5.01 7.16 9.15
C PRO A 217 -4.39 8.40 9.82
N VAL A 218 -3.47 8.15 10.76
CA VAL A 218 -2.78 9.21 11.51
C VAL A 218 -1.28 9.03 11.43
N ILE A 219 -0.58 10.11 11.13
CA ILE A 219 0.88 10.21 11.16
C ILE A 219 1.25 11.19 12.28
N PHE A 220 1.96 10.69 13.29
CA PHE A 220 2.50 11.55 14.34
C PHE A 220 3.86 12.12 13.95
N ILE A 221 4.09 13.40 14.24
CA ILE A 221 5.33 14.11 13.91
C ILE A 221 5.85 14.81 15.16
N THR A 222 6.97 14.36 15.73
CA THR A 222 7.40 14.84 17.07
C THR A 222 8.91 14.98 17.21
N ALA A 223 9.36 15.88 18.08
CA ALA A 223 10.77 15.94 18.51
C ALA A 223 11.15 14.87 19.55
N PHE A 224 10.18 14.13 20.11
CA PHE A 224 10.39 13.16 21.20
C PHE A 224 9.74 11.80 20.89
N PRO A 225 10.20 11.08 19.86
CA PRO A 225 9.58 9.82 19.42
C PRO A 225 9.58 8.74 20.50
N GLU A 226 10.57 8.74 21.40
CA GLU A 226 10.71 7.79 22.51
C GLU A 226 9.51 7.77 23.47
N ARG A 227 8.69 8.82 23.50
CA ARG A 227 7.48 8.88 24.34
C ARG A 227 6.34 7.99 23.84
N LEU A 228 6.38 7.57 22.58
CA LEU A 228 5.39 6.69 21.96
C LEU A 228 5.93 5.32 21.60
N LEU A 229 7.21 5.05 21.89
CA LEU A 229 7.88 3.78 21.62
C LEU A 229 8.20 3.05 22.93
N THR A 230 7.26 3.08 23.88
CA THR A 230 7.45 2.55 25.23
C THR A 230 7.08 1.07 25.35
N GLY A 231 6.35 0.49 24.40
CA GLY A 231 5.84 -0.89 24.44
C GLY A 231 4.70 -1.14 25.43
N ASP A 232 4.46 -0.25 26.40
CA ASP A 232 3.45 -0.39 27.45
C ASP A 232 2.04 0.11 27.07
N ARG A 233 1.89 0.70 25.88
CA ARG A 233 0.65 1.30 25.36
C ARG A 233 0.55 1.09 23.85
N PRO A 234 -0.65 1.19 23.24
CA PRO A 234 -0.78 1.17 21.78
C PRO A 234 0.11 2.25 21.14
N GLU A 235 1.02 1.80 20.27
CA GLU A 235 1.94 2.67 19.56
C GLU A 235 1.34 3.11 18.21
N PRO A 236 1.61 4.33 17.74
CA PRO A 236 1.11 4.78 16.45
C PRO A 236 1.75 3.98 15.30
N ALA A 237 0.95 3.62 14.31
CA ALA A 237 1.43 2.90 13.12
C ALA A 237 2.43 3.73 12.28
N PHE A 238 2.28 5.06 12.26
CA PHE A 238 3.16 5.97 11.55
C PHE A 238 3.68 7.08 12.46
N LEU A 239 5.01 7.17 12.57
CA LEU A 239 5.71 8.15 13.41
C LEU A 239 6.91 8.74 12.65
N ILE A 240 7.04 10.06 12.65
CA ILE A 240 8.16 10.80 12.06
C ILE A 240 8.82 11.66 13.14
N SER A 241 10.14 11.55 13.29
CA SER A 241 10.90 12.41 14.19
C SER A 241 11.24 13.76 13.54
N LYS A 242 11.10 14.86 14.29
CA LYS A 242 11.64 16.17 13.94
C LYS A 242 13.15 16.24 14.28
N PRO A 243 14.00 16.87 13.44
CA PRO A 243 13.69 17.39 12.11
C PRO A 243 13.47 16.26 11.10
N TYR A 244 12.52 16.46 10.19
CA TYR A 244 12.18 15.51 9.13
C TYR A 244 12.69 15.98 7.77
N SER A 245 12.84 15.04 6.85
CA SER A 245 13.01 15.32 5.42
C SER A 245 11.65 15.29 4.71
N GLU A 246 11.55 16.01 3.60
CA GLU A 246 10.36 15.96 2.73
C GLU A 246 10.05 14.53 2.27
N GLU A 247 11.07 13.75 1.93
CA GLU A 247 10.92 12.36 1.51
C GLU A 247 10.28 11.47 2.59
N GLN A 248 10.65 11.64 3.86
CA GLN A 248 10.04 10.91 4.97
C GLN A 248 8.54 11.21 5.10
N VAL A 249 8.16 12.49 4.99
CA VAL A 249 6.74 12.90 5.04
C VAL A 249 6.00 12.32 3.85
N ARG A 250 6.54 12.44 2.63
CA ARG A 250 5.92 11.90 1.42
C ARG A 250 5.73 10.38 1.51
N SER A 251 6.73 9.65 1.99
CA SER A 251 6.66 8.21 2.15
C SER A 251 5.61 7.81 3.19
N ALA A 252 5.57 8.45 4.36
CA ALA A 252 4.59 8.15 5.39
C ALA A 252 3.15 8.47 4.94
N VAL A 253 2.93 9.63 4.34
CA VAL A 253 1.63 10.02 3.74
C VAL A 253 1.22 8.99 2.69
N SER A 254 2.17 8.53 1.89
CA SER A 254 1.91 7.55 0.85
C SER A 254 1.42 6.21 1.39
N GLN A 255 2.15 5.68 2.36
CA GLN A 255 1.81 4.42 3.01
C GLN A 255 0.47 4.53 3.75
N ALA A 256 0.27 5.60 4.52
CA ALA A 256 -0.95 5.83 5.28
C ALA A 256 -2.20 5.89 4.39
N MET A 257 -2.14 6.63 3.27
CA MET A 257 -3.23 6.72 2.30
C MET A 257 -3.46 5.39 1.55
N PHE A 258 -2.40 4.64 1.29
CA PHE A 258 -2.50 3.32 0.67
C PHE A 258 -3.28 2.35 1.56
N PHE A 259 -2.88 2.18 2.82
CA PHE A 259 -3.53 1.23 3.75
C PHE A 259 -5.01 1.58 3.99
N ALA A 260 -5.33 2.86 4.13
CA ALA A 260 -6.71 3.33 4.25
C ALA A 260 -7.57 3.02 3.00
N SER A 261 -6.94 2.97 1.81
CA SER A 261 -7.64 2.59 0.57
C SER A 261 -7.84 1.08 0.42
N THR A 262 -6.92 0.27 0.98
CA THR A 262 -6.93 -1.19 0.86
C THR A 262 -7.81 -1.91 1.87
N GLU A 263 -8.11 -1.33 3.03
CA GLU A 263 -9.08 -1.91 3.99
C GLU A 263 -10.49 -2.09 3.37
N GLY A 264 -10.80 -1.36 2.30
CA GLY A 264 -12.03 -1.54 1.52
C GLY A 264 -11.98 -2.66 0.46
N LEU A 265 -10.82 -3.30 0.24
CA LEU A 265 -10.62 -4.38 -0.75
C LEU A 265 -10.72 -5.78 -0.15
N GLU A 266 -10.75 -5.93 1.18
CA GLU A 266 -10.91 -7.21 1.87
C GLU A 266 -12.38 -7.65 2.06
N ALA A 267 -13.34 -6.90 1.51
CA ALA A 267 -14.79 -7.11 1.67
C ALA A 267 -15.43 -7.93 0.54
#